data_AF-A0A7C1U997-F1
#
_entry.id   AF-A0A7C1U997-F1
#
_cell.length_a   1.000
_cell.length_b   1.000
_cell.length_c   1.000
_cell.angle_alpha   90.00
_cell.angle_beta   90.00
_cell.angle_gamma   90.00
#
_symmetry.space_group_name_H-M   'P 1'
#
loop_
_entity.id
_entity.type
_entity.pdbx_description
1 polymer ?
#
loop_
_entity_poly.entity_id
_entity_poly.type
_entity_poly.pdbx_seq_one_letter_code
_entity_poly.pdbx_strand_id
1 'polypeptide(L)'
;MRRRGQKKDELAENLKLLNQWGEQPANVQQVYTALFKALEAGPEVTYVDAASDPEVKRLCAVHKVTHLGGPMLGVISSRGARVWVRTLKPAKVEVQVTVGDGTKTFGPVASTAANDLSAIVDVTGLQPSRVYPYRVLVDGKYIETPAHAAITTAPSESSPGRVRIAFGTCPHRWGLGNQKQWTLIRRRKPTAMLLGGDIAVQDRRNHCGLHRADYSLRDFFPAWRDFSAAVPVCATWDDHDYFDNDRWGIPKGYTLRDKQRVCDVFRRAWNNPSYGFGDERRGIFLRTRIGPCDAIMVDERYFRTGVKGSFLGDEQMAWLEAWAAEKAHR
;
A
#
# COMPACT_ATOMS: atom_id res chain seq x y z
N MET A 1 -33.12 0.33 1.08
CA MET A 1 -33.54 -1.04 0.71
C MET A 1 -33.26 -1.26 -0.77
N ARG A 2 -32.24 -2.05 -1.13
CA ARG A 2 -31.95 -2.40 -2.54
C ARG A 2 -32.47 -3.80 -2.86
N ARG A 3 -33.04 -3.98 -4.06
CA ARG A 3 -33.57 -5.25 -4.58
C ARG A 3 -32.43 -6.26 -4.73
N ARG A 4 -32.62 -7.48 -4.19
CA ARG A 4 -31.75 -8.65 -4.46
C ARG A 4 -31.76 -8.95 -5.96
N GLY A 5 -30.59 -9.06 -6.60
CA GLY A 5 -30.45 -9.70 -7.92
C GLY A 5 -29.81 -8.91 -9.06
N GLN A 6 -29.57 -7.59 -8.94
CA GLN A 6 -28.75 -6.89 -9.93
C GLN A 6 -27.26 -7.15 -9.64
N LYS A 7 -26.58 -7.84 -10.56
CA LYS A 7 -25.11 -7.94 -10.54
C LYS A 7 -24.58 -6.52 -10.65
N LYS A 8 -23.92 -6.06 -9.60
CA LYS A 8 -23.36 -4.72 -9.50
C LYS A 8 -22.29 -4.57 -10.59
N ASP A 9 -22.39 -3.53 -11.41
CA ASP A 9 -21.34 -3.20 -12.37
C ASP A 9 -20.17 -2.56 -11.61
N GLU A 10 -19.25 -3.41 -11.15
CA GLU A 10 -18.10 -3.00 -10.33
C GLU A 10 -17.16 -2.05 -11.09
N LEU A 11 -17.00 -2.26 -12.41
CA LEU A 11 -16.21 -1.38 -13.25
C LEU A 11 -16.84 0.01 -13.33
N ALA A 12 -18.15 0.10 -13.57
CA ALA A 12 -18.85 1.39 -13.64
C ALA A 12 -18.78 2.14 -12.30
N GLU A 13 -18.87 1.45 -11.17
CA GLU A 13 -18.67 2.08 -9.86
C GLU A 13 -17.25 2.56 -9.65
N ASN A 14 -16.24 1.76 -9.99
CA ASN A 14 -14.84 2.15 -9.84
C ASN A 14 -14.47 3.32 -10.76
N LEU A 15 -15.00 3.37 -11.99
CA LEU A 15 -14.85 4.53 -12.89
C LEU A 15 -15.55 5.78 -12.33
N LYS A 16 -16.73 5.63 -11.70
CA LYS A 16 -17.39 6.74 -11.02
C LYS A 16 -16.52 7.28 -9.88
N LEU A 17 -15.89 6.40 -9.10
CA LEU A 17 -14.96 6.79 -8.02
C LEU A 17 -13.72 7.48 -8.58
N LEU A 18 -13.10 6.92 -9.62
CA LEU A 18 -11.92 7.48 -10.28
C LEU A 18 -12.15 8.94 -10.71
N ASN A 19 -13.33 9.24 -11.22
CA ASN A 19 -13.71 10.55 -11.74
C ASN A 19 -14.39 11.47 -10.71
N GLN A 20 -14.64 10.99 -9.48
CA GLN A 20 -15.47 11.70 -8.50
C GLN A 20 -14.94 13.08 -8.12
N TRP A 21 -13.61 13.23 -8.01
CA TRP A 21 -12.95 14.45 -7.56
C TRP A 21 -12.39 15.29 -8.71
N GLY A 22 -12.81 14.98 -9.94
CA GLY A 22 -12.32 15.54 -11.18
C GLY A 22 -12.20 14.43 -12.22
N GLU A 23 -12.77 14.66 -13.39
CA GLU A 23 -12.70 13.71 -14.50
C GLU A 23 -11.23 13.45 -14.87
N GLN A 24 -10.85 12.17 -14.88
CA GLN A 24 -9.50 11.77 -15.23
C GLN A 24 -9.33 11.76 -16.75
N PRO A 25 -8.11 12.01 -17.27
CA PRO A 25 -7.85 11.95 -18.71
C PRO A 25 -8.31 10.63 -19.34
N ALA A 26 -8.84 10.68 -20.56
CA ALA A 26 -9.39 9.50 -21.24
C ALA A 26 -8.38 8.33 -21.35
N ASN A 27 -7.10 8.63 -21.54
CA ASN A 27 -6.04 7.63 -21.55
C ASN A 27 -5.90 6.89 -20.20
N VAL A 28 -6.04 7.60 -19.07
CA VAL A 28 -6.00 7.01 -17.72
C VAL A 28 -7.20 6.10 -17.52
N GLN A 29 -8.39 6.56 -17.90
CA GLN A 29 -9.62 5.78 -17.80
C GLN A 29 -9.57 4.51 -18.68
N GLN A 30 -9.01 4.59 -19.89
CA GLN A 30 -8.85 3.44 -20.79
C GLN A 30 -7.91 2.38 -20.22
N VAL A 31 -6.72 2.80 -19.73
CA VAL A 31 -5.75 1.87 -19.13
C VAL A 31 -6.34 1.21 -17.88
N TYR A 32 -6.97 2.00 -16.99
CA TYR A 32 -7.64 1.46 -15.81
C TYR A 32 -8.73 0.46 -16.19
N THR A 33 -9.56 0.80 -17.18
CA THR A 33 -10.64 -0.08 -17.66
C THR A 33 -10.10 -1.43 -18.14
N ALA A 34 -9.06 -1.43 -18.97
CA ALA A 34 -8.48 -2.68 -19.47
C ALA A 34 -7.83 -3.50 -18.34
N LEU A 35 -7.12 -2.84 -17.43
CA LEU A 35 -6.50 -3.49 -16.28
C LEU A 35 -7.55 -4.12 -15.36
N PHE A 36 -8.65 -3.41 -15.09
CA PHE A 36 -9.77 -3.93 -14.30
C PHE A 36 -10.38 -5.16 -14.95
N LYS A 37 -10.66 -5.10 -16.26
CA LYS A 37 -11.24 -6.22 -17.03
C LYS A 37 -10.35 -7.47 -17.01
N ALA A 38 -9.04 -7.28 -17.12
CA ALA A 38 -8.09 -8.39 -17.01
C ALA A 38 -8.11 -8.99 -15.60
N LEU A 39 -8.10 -8.16 -14.56
CA LEU A 39 -8.09 -8.57 -13.15
C LEU A 39 -9.41 -9.20 -12.67
N GLU A 40 -10.57 -8.78 -13.20
CA GLU A 40 -11.87 -9.36 -12.85
C GLU A 40 -12.12 -10.72 -13.49
N ALA A 41 -11.30 -11.13 -14.47
CA ALA A 41 -11.48 -12.38 -15.22
C ALA A 41 -11.43 -13.63 -14.32
N GLY A 42 -10.83 -13.55 -13.13
CA GLY A 42 -10.88 -14.63 -12.16
C GLY A 42 -10.30 -14.28 -10.78
N PRO A 43 -10.62 -15.08 -9.75
CA PRO A 43 -10.22 -14.80 -8.37
C PRO A 43 -8.72 -14.89 -8.14
N GLU A 44 -7.97 -15.62 -8.98
CA GLU A 44 -6.53 -15.83 -8.80
C GLU A 44 -5.66 -14.99 -9.74
N VAL A 45 -6.26 -14.18 -10.64
CA VAL A 45 -5.52 -13.38 -11.62
C VAL A 45 -4.55 -12.43 -10.91
N THR A 46 -3.29 -12.44 -11.35
CA THR A 46 -2.20 -11.63 -10.80
C THR A 46 -1.95 -10.36 -11.61
N TYR A 47 -1.09 -9.45 -11.10
CA TYR A 47 -0.63 -8.33 -11.93
C TYR A 47 0.21 -8.78 -13.12
N VAL A 48 0.86 -9.95 -13.06
CA VAL A 48 1.60 -10.51 -14.20
C VAL A 48 0.67 -10.89 -15.32
N ASP A 49 -0.42 -11.59 -14.99
CA ASP A 49 -1.44 -11.99 -15.95
C ASP A 49 -2.10 -10.75 -16.57
N ALA A 50 -2.54 -9.82 -15.72
CA ALA A 50 -3.23 -8.61 -16.16
C ALA A 50 -2.33 -7.69 -16.99
N ALA A 51 -1.06 -7.52 -16.62
CA ALA A 51 -0.11 -6.72 -17.40
C ALA A 51 0.37 -7.43 -18.68
N SER A 52 0.13 -8.74 -18.80
CA SER A 52 0.40 -9.52 -20.02
C SER A 52 -0.77 -9.54 -20.99
N ASP A 53 -1.97 -9.11 -20.57
CA ASP A 53 -3.14 -8.98 -21.43
C ASP A 53 -2.84 -8.11 -22.66
N PRO A 54 -3.22 -8.54 -23.89
CA PRO A 54 -2.89 -7.82 -25.11
C PRO A 54 -3.39 -6.37 -25.14
N GLU A 55 -4.59 -6.11 -24.61
CA GLU A 55 -5.18 -4.79 -24.61
C GLU A 55 -4.52 -3.89 -23.56
N VAL A 56 -4.25 -4.42 -22.37
CA VAL A 56 -3.47 -3.71 -21.34
C VAL A 56 -2.09 -3.33 -21.89
N LYS A 57 -1.36 -4.27 -22.51
CA LYS A 57 -0.05 -3.99 -23.11
C LYS A 57 -0.13 -2.91 -24.19
N ARG A 58 -1.12 -3.00 -25.07
CA ARG A 58 -1.32 -2.04 -26.16
C ARG A 58 -1.58 -0.64 -25.60
N LEU A 59 -2.50 -0.50 -24.65
CA LEU A 59 -2.84 0.79 -24.04
C LEU A 59 -1.69 1.37 -23.23
N CYS A 60 -0.97 0.54 -22.45
CA CYS A 60 0.23 1.00 -21.74
C CYS A 60 1.31 1.52 -22.70
N ALA A 61 1.52 0.85 -23.84
CA ALA A 61 2.48 1.29 -24.85
C ALA A 61 2.05 2.61 -25.52
N VAL A 62 0.80 2.70 -25.99
CA VAL A 62 0.25 3.89 -26.66
C VAL A 62 0.28 5.11 -25.74
N HIS A 63 -0.11 4.93 -24.48
CA HIS A 63 -0.22 6.01 -23.49
C HIS A 63 1.05 6.22 -22.67
N LYS A 64 2.15 5.54 -23.03
CA LYS A 64 3.46 5.63 -22.37
C LYS A 64 3.39 5.42 -20.85
N VAL A 65 2.52 4.51 -20.41
CA VAL A 65 2.48 4.09 -19.01
C VAL A 65 3.81 3.40 -18.70
N THR A 66 4.44 3.79 -17.60
CA THR A 66 5.78 3.29 -17.23
C THR A 66 5.74 2.31 -16.06
N HIS A 67 4.70 2.39 -15.22
CA HIS A 67 4.53 1.61 -14.01
C HIS A 67 3.03 1.57 -13.64
N LEU A 68 2.62 0.62 -12.81
CA LEU A 68 1.23 0.42 -12.37
C LEU A 68 0.94 0.98 -10.98
N GLY A 69 1.96 1.32 -10.20
CA GLY A 69 1.75 1.95 -8.90
C GLY A 69 3.03 2.46 -8.24
N GLY A 70 2.85 3.41 -7.32
CA GLY A 70 3.92 4.10 -6.62
C GLY A 70 4.48 5.32 -7.37
N PRO A 71 5.63 5.86 -6.94
CA PRO A 71 6.36 5.45 -5.75
C PRO A 71 5.58 5.69 -4.46
N MET A 72 5.68 4.75 -3.52
CA MET A 72 5.10 4.86 -2.18
C MET A 72 6.19 4.71 -1.12
N LEU A 73 6.35 5.73 -0.29
CA LEU A 73 7.26 5.69 0.84
C LEU A 73 6.68 4.83 1.98
N GLY A 74 7.56 4.12 2.66
CA GLY A 74 7.29 3.39 3.89
C GLY A 74 8.53 3.36 4.77
N VAL A 75 8.37 2.93 6.02
CA VAL A 75 9.48 2.66 6.98
C VAL A 75 10.50 3.79 7.07
N ILE A 76 10.05 4.95 7.54
CA ILE A 76 10.95 6.07 7.75
C ILE A 76 11.82 5.88 8.99
N SER A 77 13.09 6.20 8.86
CA SER A 77 14.06 6.23 9.96
C SER A 77 14.85 7.53 9.94
N SER A 78 15.75 7.69 10.92
CA SER A 78 16.72 8.78 10.94
C SER A 78 17.79 8.65 9.85
N ARG A 79 17.88 7.50 9.18
CA ARG A 79 18.94 7.17 8.21
C ARG A 79 18.42 6.86 6.81
N GLY A 80 17.11 6.92 6.58
CA GLY A 80 16.56 6.44 5.31
C GLY A 80 15.07 6.13 5.34
N ALA A 81 14.57 5.58 4.23
CA ALA A 81 13.20 5.14 4.02
C ALA A 81 13.19 3.96 3.02
N ARG A 82 12.02 3.33 2.83
CA ARG A 82 11.79 2.39 1.74
C ARG A 82 10.92 2.99 0.66
N VAL A 83 11.24 2.70 -0.60
CA VAL A 83 10.46 3.13 -1.76
C VAL A 83 9.86 1.91 -2.44
N TRP A 84 8.53 1.81 -2.44
CA TRP A 84 7.78 0.74 -3.09
C TRP A 84 7.27 1.20 -4.46
N VAL A 85 7.35 0.34 -5.48
CA VAL A 85 6.89 0.59 -6.85
C VAL A 85 6.32 -0.70 -7.45
N ARG A 86 5.28 -0.62 -8.28
CA ARG A 86 4.80 -1.75 -9.10
C ARG A 86 5.03 -1.50 -10.58
N THR A 87 5.70 -2.42 -11.26
CA THR A 87 6.09 -2.31 -12.67
C THR A 87 5.10 -3.02 -13.60
N LEU A 88 5.23 -2.79 -14.91
CA LEU A 88 4.39 -3.43 -15.95
C LEU A 88 4.80 -4.87 -16.31
N LYS A 89 6.01 -5.27 -15.93
CA LYS A 89 6.62 -6.58 -16.21
C LYS A 89 7.77 -6.80 -15.22
N PRO A 90 8.36 -8.00 -15.13
CA PRO A 90 9.59 -8.16 -14.37
C PRO A 90 10.66 -7.17 -14.84
N ALA A 91 11.24 -6.42 -13.90
CA ALA A 91 12.12 -5.30 -14.19
C ALA A 91 13.09 -5.04 -13.02
N LYS A 92 14.14 -4.27 -13.28
CA LYS A 92 15.06 -3.76 -12.25
C LYS A 92 14.61 -2.38 -11.80
N VAL A 93 14.44 -2.19 -10.50
CA VAL A 93 14.03 -0.91 -9.90
C VAL A 93 15.17 -0.33 -9.09
N GLU A 94 15.51 0.93 -9.36
CA GLU A 94 16.53 1.69 -8.65
C GLU A 94 15.94 3.01 -8.13
N VAL A 95 16.51 3.52 -7.03
CA VAL A 95 16.16 4.83 -6.48
C VAL A 95 17.40 5.70 -6.45
N GLN A 96 17.31 6.88 -7.05
CA GLN A 96 18.33 7.90 -7.01
C GLN A 96 17.92 9.01 -6.05
N VAL A 97 18.78 9.30 -5.08
CA VAL A 97 18.55 10.31 -4.04
C VAL A 97 19.58 11.42 -4.18
N THR A 98 19.12 12.66 -4.28
CA THR A 98 20.00 13.84 -4.31
C THR A 98 20.57 14.10 -2.92
N VAL A 99 21.90 14.11 -2.78
CA VAL A 99 22.60 14.32 -1.51
C VAL A 99 23.70 15.36 -1.72
N GLY A 100 23.51 16.57 -1.17
CA GLY A 100 24.36 17.71 -1.51
C GLY A 100 24.25 18.04 -3.00
N ASP A 101 25.39 18.21 -3.67
CA ASP A 101 25.46 18.46 -5.12
C ASP A 101 25.50 17.17 -5.95
N GLY A 102 25.48 16.01 -5.30
CA GLY A 102 25.59 14.70 -5.93
C GLY A 102 24.30 13.87 -5.86
N THR A 103 24.38 12.66 -6.42
CA THR A 103 23.31 11.65 -6.37
C THR A 103 23.86 10.34 -5.82
N LYS A 104 23.09 9.68 -4.95
CA LYS A 104 23.34 8.29 -4.52
C LYS A 104 22.28 7.37 -5.12
N THR A 105 22.70 6.25 -5.69
CA THR A 105 21.81 5.22 -6.24
C THR A 105 21.67 4.05 -5.27
N PHE A 106 20.46 3.56 -5.12
CA PHE A 106 20.09 2.38 -4.32
C PHE A 106 19.38 1.35 -5.19
N GLY A 107 19.62 0.07 -4.93
CA GLY A 107 19.19 -1.03 -5.80
C GLY A 107 20.32 -1.53 -6.71
N PRO A 108 20.00 -2.25 -7.81
CA PRO A 108 18.66 -2.57 -8.28
C PRO A 108 17.97 -3.63 -7.39
N VAL A 109 16.65 -3.49 -7.24
CA VAL A 109 15.77 -4.54 -6.70
C VAL A 109 14.84 -5.03 -7.80
N ALA A 110 14.70 -6.34 -7.94
CA ALA A 110 13.87 -6.92 -8.99
C ALA A 110 12.38 -6.89 -8.61
N SER A 111 11.55 -6.37 -9.51
CA SER A 111 10.14 -6.76 -9.58
C SER A 111 10.04 -8.07 -10.37
N THR A 112 9.20 -8.99 -9.89
CA THR A 112 9.13 -10.38 -10.39
C THR A 112 7.69 -10.86 -10.35
N ALA A 113 7.42 -12.02 -10.97
CA ALA A 113 6.11 -12.63 -10.83
C ALA A 113 5.79 -13.02 -9.38
N ALA A 114 6.77 -13.53 -8.64
CA ALA A 114 6.61 -13.98 -7.26
C ALA A 114 6.26 -12.84 -6.28
N ASN A 115 6.63 -11.60 -6.59
CA ASN A 115 6.30 -10.42 -5.80
C ASN A 115 5.19 -9.55 -6.43
N ASP A 116 4.40 -10.12 -7.34
CA ASP A 116 3.25 -9.46 -7.97
C ASP A 116 3.65 -8.14 -8.66
N LEU A 117 4.80 -8.19 -9.33
CA LEU A 117 5.47 -7.09 -10.02
C LEU A 117 5.82 -5.89 -9.14
N SER A 118 5.94 -6.08 -7.81
CA SER A 118 6.36 -5.02 -6.89
C SER A 118 7.86 -5.09 -6.56
N ALA A 119 8.48 -3.94 -6.34
CA ALA A 119 9.84 -3.84 -5.82
C ALA A 119 9.86 -2.86 -4.66
N ILE A 120 10.66 -3.16 -3.63
CA ILE A 120 10.88 -2.29 -2.47
C ILE A 120 12.39 -2.03 -2.40
N VAL A 121 12.79 -0.77 -2.60
CA VAL A 121 14.19 -0.35 -2.53
C VAL A 121 14.45 0.32 -1.19
N ASP A 122 15.41 -0.23 -0.43
CA ASP A 122 15.89 0.36 0.82
C ASP A 122 16.86 1.51 0.52
N VAL A 123 16.49 2.72 0.94
CA VAL A 123 17.36 3.89 0.95
C VAL A 123 17.94 4.02 2.35
N THR A 124 19.26 4.02 2.48
CA THR A 124 19.98 4.05 3.77
C THR A 124 21.13 5.06 3.78
N GLY A 125 21.76 5.26 4.93
CA GLY A 125 22.95 6.10 5.05
C GLY A 125 22.73 7.61 4.91
N LEU A 126 21.48 8.07 5.00
CA LEU A 126 21.12 9.49 5.01
C LEU A 126 21.37 10.13 6.39
N GLN A 127 21.50 11.45 6.44
CA GLN A 127 21.57 12.18 7.71
C GLN A 127 20.16 12.43 8.28
N PRO A 128 19.99 12.40 9.62
CA PRO A 128 18.73 12.68 10.30
C PRO A 128 18.20 14.09 10.03
N SER A 129 16.88 14.27 10.17
CA SER A 129 16.20 15.57 10.07
C SER A 129 16.49 16.36 8.78
N ARG A 130 16.58 15.68 7.63
CA ARG A 130 16.84 16.31 6.33
C ARG A 130 15.87 15.84 5.26
N VAL A 131 15.68 16.70 4.26
CA VAL A 131 14.84 16.44 3.08
C VAL A 131 15.75 16.10 1.91
N TYR A 132 15.47 14.98 1.23
CA TYR A 132 16.24 14.50 0.08
C TYR A 132 15.28 14.23 -1.09
N PRO A 133 15.30 15.06 -2.15
CA PRO A 133 14.61 14.74 -3.39
C PRO A 133 15.07 13.37 -3.92
N TYR A 134 14.14 12.61 -4.49
CA TYR A 134 14.49 11.34 -5.13
C TYR A 134 13.78 11.16 -6.48
N ARG A 135 14.32 10.25 -7.27
CA ARG A 135 13.75 9.77 -8.53
C ARG A 135 13.83 8.24 -8.54
N VAL A 136 12.96 7.63 -9.33
CA VAL A 136 12.90 6.18 -9.50
C VAL A 136 13.22 5.84 -10.94
N LEU A 137 14.00 4.78 -11.13
CA LEU A 137 14.30 4.20 -12.42
C LEU A 137 13.74 2.79 -12.50
N VAL A 138 13.15 2.45 -13.64
CA VAL A 138 12.72 1.09 -14.00
C VAL A 138 13.45 0.72 -15.29
N ASP A 139 14.24 -0.36 -15.25
CA ASP A 139 15.15 -0.78 -16.33
C ASP A 139 16.04 0.37 -16.84
N GLY A 140 16.61 1.14 -15.89
CA GLY A 140 17.48 2.28 -16.18
C GLY A 140 16.79 3.53 -16.73
N LYS A 141 15.45 3.56 -16.82
CA LYS A 141 14.67 4.71 -17.31
C LYS A 141 13.91 5.38 -16.17
N TYR A 142 13.99 6.70 -16.08
CA TYR A 142 13.19 7.45 -15.13
C TYR A 142 11.69 7.25 -15.38
N ILE A 143 10.96 6.95 -14.31
CA ILE A 143 9.50 6.96 -14.32
C ILE A 143 8.98 8.32 -13.85
N GLU A 144 7.72 8.61 -14.16
CA GLU A 144 7.06 9.81 -13.67
C GLU A 144 6.91 9.77 -12.14
N THR A 145 7.36 10.82 -11.47
CA THR A 145 7.20 11.02 -10.02
C THR A 145 6.72 12.45 -9.75
N PRO A 146 5.88 12.69 -8.73
CA PRO A 146 5.49 14.05 -8.36
C PRO A 146 6.70 14.95 -8.11
N ALA A 147 6.64 16.22 -8.53
CA ALA A 147 7.77 17.15 -8.45
C ALA A 147 8.30 17.33 -7.01
N HIS A 148 7.42 17.21 -6.01
CA HIS A 148 7.74 17.28 -4.58
C HIS A 148 8.13 15.95 -3.94
N ALA A 149 8.35 14.88 -4.71
CA ALA A 149 8.78 13.59 -4.18
C ALA A 149 10.14 13.73 -3.49
N ALA A 150 10.14 13.53 -2.17
CA ALA A 150 11.32 13.64 -1.33
C ALA A 150 11.20 12.72 -0.10
N ILE A 151 12.32 12.20 0.36
CA ILE A 151 12.46 11.47 1.63
C ILE A 151 12.81 12.49 2.71
N THR A 152 11.98 12.61 3.74
CA THR A 152 12.27 13.44 4.93
C THR A 152 12.63 12.55 6.09
N THR A 153 13.93 12.43 6.41
CA THR A 153 14.41 11.55 7.49
C THR A 153 13.93 12.02 8.86
N ALA A 154 13.64 11.06 9.74
CA ALA A 154 13.23 11.34 11.11
C ALA A 154 14.41 11.93 11.93
N PRO A 155 14.15 12.52 13.10
CA PRO A 155 15.20 12.88 14.06
C PRO A 155 16.01 11.66 14.52
N SER A 156 17.25 11.87 14.97
CA SER A 156 18.06 10.79 15.53
C SER A 156 17.51 10.32 16.88
N GLU A 157 17.79 9.07 17.25
CA GLU A 157 17.41 8.56 18.57
C GLU A 157 18.17 9.27 19.71
N SER A 158 19.40 9.70 19.44
CA SER A 158 20.26 10.44 20.38
C SER A 158 19.87 11.91 20.58
N SER A 159 18.99 12.45 19.74
CA SER A 159 18.48 13.82 19.84
C SER A 159 17.01 13.82 19.41
N PRO A 160 16.10 13.40 20.32
CA PRO A 160 14.70 13.18 19.97
C PRO A 160 14.03 14.51 19.62
N GLY A 161 13.90 14.76 18.32
CA GLY A 161 13.15 15.88 17.79
C GLY A 161 11.64 15.61 17.80
N ARG A 162 10.86 16.67 17.59
CA ARG A 162 9.41 16.58 17.44
C ARG A 162 9.05 15.87 16.13
N VAL A 163 8.22 14.82 16.23
CA VAL A 163 7.58 14.18 15.06
C VAL A 163 6.10 14.52 15.01
N ARG A 164 5.49 14.33 13.84
CA ARG A 164 4.04 14.40 13.66
C ARG A 164 3.57 13.13 12.99
N ILE A 165 2.65 12.42 13.63
CA ILE A 165 2.05 11.21 13.08
C ILE A 165 0.61 11.57 12.71
N ALA A 166 0.24 11.35 11.45
CA ALA A 166 -1.14 11.41 11.01
C ALA A 166 -1.73 10.00 11.07
N PHE A 167 -3.00 9.86 11.39
CA PHE A 167 -3.69 8.58 11.40
C PHE A 167 -5.14 8.72 10.98
N GLY A 168 -5.73 7.64 10.47
CA GLY A 168 -7.14 7.58 10.08
C GLY A 168 -7.52 6.24 9.47
N THR A 169 -8.81 6.05 9.26
CA THR A 169 -9.42 4.84 8.67
C THR A 169 -10.42 5.25 7.59
N CYS A 170 -10.95 4.28 6.87
CA CYS A 170 -12.05 4.46 5.92
C CYS A 170 -11.82 5.48 4.77
N PRO A 171 -10.60 5.69 4.22
CA PRO A 171 -10.47 6.48 3.00
C PRO A 171 -10.91 5.70 1.75
N HIS A 172 -11.15 4.39 1.83
CA HIS A 172 -11.55 3.58 0.67
C HIS A 172 -12.76 4.20 -0.04
N ARG A 173 -12.84 4.00 -1.36
CA ARG A 173 -13.78 4.66 -2.27
C ARG A 173 -13.55 6.16 -2.42
N TRP A 174 -14.16 6.97 -1.55
CA TRP A 174 -14.28 8.41 -1.79
C TRP A 174 -13.08 9.19 -1.27
N GLY A 175 -12.42 8.74 -0.19
CA GLY A 175 -11.32 9.47 0.43
C GLY A 175 -10.02 9.41 -0.36
N LEU A 176 -9.71 8.27 -0.99
CA LEU A 176 -8.46 8.07 -1.74
C LEU A 176 -8.28 9.06 -2.90
N GLY A 177 -9.35 9.39 -3.62
CA GLY A 177 -9.32 10.38 -4.70
C GLY A 177 -9.36 11.84 -4.25
N ASN A 178 -9.56 12.13 -2.97
CA ASN A 178 -9.77 13.50 -2.49
C ASN A 178 -8.47 14.30 -2.37
N GLN A 179 -8.10 15.02 -3.43
CA GLN A 179 -6.89 15.85 -3.48
C GLN A 179 -6.81 16.87 -2.34
N LYS A 180 -7.93 17.50 -1.96
CA LYS A 180 -7.95 18.54 -0.93
C LYS A 180 -7.57 17.96 0.43
N GLN A 181 -8.13 16.79 0.77
CA GLN A 181 -7.83 16.07 2.00
C GLN A 181 -6.35 15.70 2.10
N TRP A 182 -5.81 15.00 1.09
CA TRP A 182 -4.42 14.54 1.11
C TRP A 182 -3.42 15.70 1.07
N THR A 183 -3.73 16.77 0.32
CA THR A 183 -2.92 17.99 0.31
C THR A 183 -2.88 18.65 1.69
N LEU A 184 -4.03 18.73 2.37
CA LEU A 184 -4.11 19.32 3.70
C LEU A 184 -3.32 18.50 4.74
N ILE A 185 -3.39 17.17 4.68
CA ILE A 185 -2.59 16.29 5.54
C ILE A 185 -1.09 16.50 5.24
N ARG A 186 -0.67 16.44 3.97
CA ARG A 186 0.73 16.63 3.56
C ARG A 186 1.30 17.98 3.98
N ARG A 187 0.51 19.07 3.90
CA ARG A 187 0.92 20.42 4.33
C ARG A 187 1.25 20.50 5.82
N ARG A 188 0.68 19.62 6.65
CA ARG A 188 1.06 19.49 8.05
C ARG A 188 2.41 18.77 8.24
N LYS A 189 3.06 18.32 7.17
CA LYS A 189 4.38 17.65 7.19
C LYS A 189 4.43 16.50 8.22
N PRO A 190 3.52 15.49 8.13
CA PRO A 190 3.63 14.31 8.97
C PRO A 190 4.91 13.54 8.63
N THR A 191 5.56 13.01 9.67
CA THR A 191 6.67 12.06 9.56
C THR A 191 6.18 10.73 8.99
N ALA A 192 4.96 10.32 9.34
CA ALA A 192 4.30 9.13 8.80
C ALA A 192 2.77 9.26 8.85
N MET A 193 2.08 8.48 8.02
CA MET A 193 0.64 8.24 8.03
C MET A 193 0.36 6.79 8.47
N LEU A 194 -0.49 6.62 9.48
CA LEU A 194 -1.00 5.32 9.92
C LEU A 194 -2.43 5.13 9.40
N LEU A 195 -2.63 4.15 8.54
CA LEU A 195 -3.94 3.78 8.00
C LEU A 195 -4.44 2.53 8.71
N GLY A 196 -5.52 2.65 9.48
CA GLY A 196 -6.02 1.58 10.38
C GLY A 196 -7.10 0.68 9.79
N GLY A 197 -7.19 0.57 8.46
CA GLY A 197 -8.17 -0.27 7.79
C GLY A 197 -9.27 0.49 7.07
N ASP A 198 -9.97 -0.23 6.20
CA ASP A 198 -10.92 0.28 5.23
C ASP A 198 -10.25 1.24 4.24
N ILE A 199 -9.13 0.80 3.65
CA ILE A 199 -8.14 1.70 3.06
C ILE A 199 -7.99 1.63 1.55
N ALA A 200 -8.44 0.57 0.89
CA ALA A 200 -8.53 0.54 -0.56
C ALA A 200 -9.62 -0.37 -1.12
N VAL A 201 -9.73 -1.59 -0.59
CA VAL A 201 -10.54 -2.66 -1.18
C VAL A 201 -11.97 -2.61 -0.63
N GLN A 202 -12.95 -3.00 -1.45
CA GLN A 202 -14.37 -3.09 -1.04
C GLN A 202 -14.94 -4.50 -1.25
N ASP A 203 -15.08 -5.27 -0.18
CA ASP A 203 -15.92 -6.49 -0.12
C ASP A 203 -15.61 -7.53 -1.20
N ARG A 204 -14.33 -7.73 -1.52
CA ARG A 204 -13.91 -8.60 -2.62
C ARG A 204 -13.79 -10.08 -2.24
N ARG A 205 -14.02 -10.43 -0.97
CA ARG A 205 -13.92 -11.80 -0.42
C ARG A 205 -12.59 -12.43 -0.80
N ASN A 206 -12.58 -13.64 -1.35
CA ASN A 206 -11.36 -14.28 -1.87
C ASN A 206 -11.06 -13.96 -3.34
N HIS A 207 -11.79 -13.04 -3.98
CA HIS A 207 -11.53 -12.65 -5.37
C HIS A 207 -10.30 -11.73 -5.44
N CYS A 208 -9.11 -12.31 -5.29
CA CYS A 208 -7.83 -11.61 -5.23
C CYS A 208 -7.54 -10.77 -6.49
N GLY A 209 -8.06 -11.16 -7.65
CA GLY A 209 -8.06 -10.31 -8.85
C GLY A 209 -8.75 -8.95 -8.63
N LEU A 210 -9.91 -8.92 -7.97
CA LEU A 210 -10.62 -7.67 -7.68
C LEU A 210 -9.99 -6.90 -6.52
N HIS A 211 -9.37 -7.58 -5.54
CA HIS A 211 -8.51 -6.90 -4.55
C HIS A 211 -7.40 -6.10 -5.27
N ARG A 212 -6.71 -6.72 -6.24
CA ARG A 212 -5.71 -6.03 -7.07
C ARG A 212 -6.32 -4.89 -7.88
N ALA A 213 -7.54 -5.05 -8.38
CA ALA A 213 -8.22 -4.00 -9.16
C ALA A 213 -8.53 -2.76 -8.30
N ASP A 214 -8.89 -2.94 -7.03
CA ASP A 214 -9.10 -1.84 -6.09
C ASP A 214 -7.78 -1.20 -5.63
N TYR A 215 -6.71 -1.99 -5.44
CA TYR A 215 -5.37 -1.42 -5.24
C TYR A 215 -4.86 -0.67 -6.47
N SER A 216 -5.22 -1.11 -7.67
CA SER A 216 -4.94 -0.38 -8.91
C SER A 216 -5.71 0.93 -8.91
N LEU A 217 -7.00 0.94 -8.53
CA LEU A 217 -7.78 2.18 -8.43
C LEU A 217 -7.11 3.19 -7.48
N ARG A 218 -6.66 2.72 -6.30
CA ARG A 218 -5.85 3.53 -5.37
C ARG A 218 -4.64 4.15 -6.07
N ASP A 219 -3.86 3.33 -6.78
CA ASP A 219 -2.63 3.76 -7.45
C ASP A 219 -2.89 4.66 -8.67
N PHE A 220 -4.11 4.66 -9.23
CA PHE A 220 -4.52 5.55 -10.31
C PHE A 220 -5.01 6.92 -9.83
N PHE A 221 -5.35 7.08 -8.55
CA PHE A 221 -5.73 8.40 -8.01
C PHE A 221 -4.51 9.34 -7.94
N PRO A 222 -4.56 10.51 -8.63
CA PRO A 222 -3.48 11.50 -8.52
C PRO A 222 -3.23 11.94 -7.08
N ALA A 223 -4.30 12.09 -6.30
CA ALA A 223 -4.25 12.48 -4.90
C ALA A 223 -3.46 11.51 -4.03
N TRP A 224 -3.61 10.21 -4.28
CA TRP A 224 -2.84 9.18 -3.59
C TRP A 224 -1.38 9.17 -4.04
N ARG A 225 -1.12 9.15 -5.35
CA ARG A 225 0.23 9.19 -5.93
C ARG A 225 1.05 10.36 -5.39
N ASP A 226 0.44 11.55 -5.35
CA ASP A 226 1.03 12.77 -4.81
C ASP A 226 1.40 12.67 -3.33
N PHE A 227 0.54 12.02 -2.54
CA PHE A 227 0.71 11.88 -1.10
C PHE A 227 1.75 10.81 -0.75
N SER A 228 1.60 9.61 -1.29
CA SER A 228 2.44 8.45 -0.98
C SER A 228 3.88 8.61 -1.43
N ALA A 229 4.14 9.44 -2.43
CA ALA A 229 5.50 9.74 -2.90
C ALA A 229 6.31 10.61 -1.92
N ALA A 230 5.67 11.26 -0.93
CA ALA A 230 6.33 12.18 -0.02
C ALA A 230 6.05 11.94 1.47
N VAL A 231 4.99 11.20 1.80
CA VAL A 231 4.63 10.83 3.18
C VAL A 231 4.70 9.31 3.33
N PRO A 232 5.58 8.78 4.21
CA PRO A 232 5.64 7.36 4.52
C PRO A 232 4.32 6.82 5.08
N VAL A 233 3.85 5.68 4.60
CA VAL A 233 2.59 5.05 5.02
C VAL A 233 2.84 3.71 5.70
N CYS A 234 2.17 3.47 6.83
CA CYS A 234 1.97 2.14 7.42
C CYS A 234 0.48 1.83 7.43
N ALA A 235 0.10 0.60 7.13
CA ALA A 235 -1.29 0.23 6.87
C ALA A 235 -1.69 -1.07 7.58
N THR A 236 -2.90 -1.12 8.15
CA THR A 236 -3.63 -2.37 8.41
C THR A 236 -4.86 -2.45 7.53
N TRP A 237 -5.52 -3.61 7.50
CA TRP A 237 -6.88 -3.74 6.97
C TRP A 237 -7.92 -3.57 8.06
N ASP A 238 -9.15 -3.36 7.62
CA ASP A 238 -10.36 -3.73 8.36
C ASP A 238 -11.19 -4.70 7.49
N ASP A 239 -12.47 -4.94 7.77
CA ASP A 239 -13.25 -6.00 7.14
C ASP A 239 -13.46 -5.84 5.63
N HIS A 240 -13.65 -4.61 5.13
CA HIS A 240 -13.82 -4.36 3.69
C HIS A 240 -12.56 -4.71 2.89
N ASP A 241 -11.37 -4.52 3.48
CA ASP A 241 -10.09 -4.94 2.88
C ASP A 241 -9.81 -6.44 3.10
N TYR A 242 -10.42 -7.05 4.10
CA TYR A 242 -10.22 -8.45 4.43
C TYR A 242 -11.07 -9.36 3.53
N PHE A 243 -12.39 -9.36 3.70
CA PHE A 243 -13.28 -10.21 2.91
C PHE A 243 -14.57 -9.49 2.55
N ASP A 244 -15.35 -9.12 3.55
CA ASP A 244 -16.69 -8.54 3.39
C ASP A 244 -17.08 -7.96 4.75
N ASN A 245 -18.17 -7.21 4.81
CA ASN A 245 -18.69 -6.60 6.03
C ASN A 245 -18.72 -7.60 7.21
N ASP A 246 -18.14 -7.21 8.34
CA ASP A 246 -18.02 -7.96 9.59
C ASP A 246 -17.34 -9.34 9.48
N ARG A 247 -16.57 -9.61 8.42
CA ARG A 247 -15.84 -10.87 8.27
C ARG A 247 -14.52 -10.85 9.03
N TRP A 248 -14.13 -12.02 9.50
CA TRP A 248 -12.92 -12.27 10.28
C TRP A 248 -12.58 -13.77 10.23
N GLY A 249 -11.39 -14.16 10.72
CA GLY A 249 -10.96 -15.55 10.81
C GLY A 249 -11.04 -16.25 9.45
N ILE A 250 -11.42 -17.52 9.38
CA ILE A 250 -11.77 -18.14 8.10
C ILE A 250 -13.29 -17.97 7.93
N PRO A 251 -13.79 -17.07 7.06
CA PRO A 251 -15.22 -16.85 6.97
C PRO A 251 -15.93 -18.10 6.43
N LYS A 252 -17.18 -18.32 6.84
CA LYS A 252 -17.98 -19.47 6.37
C LYS A 252 -17.99 -19.54 4.84
N GLY A 253 -17.63 -20.71 4.30
CA GLY A 253 -17.56 -20.97 2.85
C GLY A 253 -16.20 -20.74 2.22
N TYR A 254 -15.19 -20.34 3.00
CA TYR A 254 -13.81 -20.15 2.55
C TYR A 254 -12.85 -21.08 3.28
N THR A 255 -11.63 -21.17 2.74
CA THR A 255 -10.56 -22.03 3.26
C THR A 255 -9.45 -21.20 3.91
N LEU A 256 -8.55 -21.88 4.64
CA LEU A 256 -7.32 -21.26 5.10
C LEU A 256 -6.51 -20.67 3.92
N ARG A 257 -6.47 -21.37 2.79
CA ARG A 257 -5.75 -20.91 1.58
C ARG A 257 -6.33 -19.61 1.03
N ASP A 258 -7.66 -19.44 1.05
CA ASP A 258 -8.31 -18.19 0.64
C ASP A 258 -7.88 -17.03 1.55
N LYS A 259 -7.94 -17.24 2.87
CA LYS A 259 -7.48 -16.26 3.86
C LYS A 259 -6.00 -15.88 3.65
N GLN A 260 -5.14 -16.86 3.41
CA GLN A 260 -3.71 -16.65 3.18
C GLN A 260 -3.44 -15.86 1.89
N ARG A 261 -4.18 -16.14 0.81
CA ARG A 261 -4.05 -15.42 -0.46
C ARG A 261 -4.43 -13.95 -0.35
N VAL A 262 -5.52 -13.62 0.34
CA VAL A 262 -5.88 -12.23 0.64
C VAL A 262 -4.74 -11.54 1.41
N CYS A 263 -4.17 -12.21 2.41
CA CYS A 263 -3.00 -11.72 3.15
C CYS A 263 -1.81 -11.45 2.21
N ASP A 264 -1.53 -12.35 1.27
CA ASP A 264 -0.45 -12.15 0.29
C ASP A 264 -0.70 -10.93 -0.60
N VAL A 265 -1.92 -10.72 -1.09
CA VAL A 265 -2.24 -9.53 -1.90
C VAL A 265 -1.97 -8.25 -1.10
N PHE A 266 -2.43 -8.18 0.15
CA PHE A 266 -2.19 -7.02 1.02
C PHE A 266 -0.68 -6.77 1.22
N ARG A 267 0.09 -7.83 1.50
CA ARG A 267 1.54 -7.76 1.69
C ARG A 267 2.29 -7.23 0.45
N ARG A 268 1.78 -7.47 -0.76
CA ARG A 268 2.36 -6.97 -2.01
C ARG A 268 1.87 -5.55 -2.37
N ALA A 269 0.83 -5.05 -1.72
CA ALA A 269 0.20 -3.76 -2.02
C ALA A 269 0.62 -2.61 -1.11
N TRP A 270 1.26 -2.90 0.03
CA TRP A 270 1.69 -1.92 1.03
C TRP A 270 3.19 -2.00 1.29
N ASN A 271 3.77 -0.98 1.95
CA ASN A 271 5.21 -0.90 2.25
C ASN A 271 5.46 -0.94 3.77
N ASN A 272 4.82 -1.90 4.47
CA ASN A 272 4.86 -1.98 5.94
C ASN A 272 6.19 -2.53 6.46
N PRO A 273 6.69 -2.05 7.61
CA PRO A 273 7.96 -2.47 8.21
C PRO A 273 8.06 -3.97 8.47
N SER A 274 6.94 -4.58 8.84
CA SER A 274 6.78 -6.02 9.01
C SER A 274 5.35 -6.42 8.66
N TYR A 275 5.11 -7.72 8.61
CA TYR A 275 3.79 -8.29 8.37
C TYR A 275 3.58 -9.52 9.26
N GLY A 276 2.80 -9.32 10.32
CA GLY A 276 2.47 -10.35 11.30
C GLY A 276 3.71 -10.99 11.90
N PHE A 277 3.68 -12.31 12.02
CA PHE A 277 4.79 -13.10 12.57
C PHE A 277 6.02 -13.21 11.67
N GLY A 278 5.90 -12.83 10.39
CA GLY A 278 6.99 -13.01 9.41
C GLY A 278 7.22 -14.47 8.99
N ASP A 279 6.35 -15.39 9.40
CA ASP A 279 6.39 -16.83 9.08
C ASP A 279 5.02 -17.31 8.54
N GLU A 280 4.83 -18.63 8.46
CA GLU A 280 3.60 -19.26 7.94
C GLU A 280 2.33 -18.91 8.72
N ARG A 281 2.42 -18.43 9.97
CA ARG A 281 1.26 -17.94 10.73
C ARG A 281 0.67 -16.67 10.12
N ARG A 282 1.50 -15.90 9.40
CA ARG A 282 1.11 -14.68 8.66
C ARG A 282 0.51 -13.60 9.58
N GLY A 283 -0.52 -12.89 9.10
CA GLY A 283 -1.03 -11.66 9.68
C GLY A 283 -0.41 -10.42 9.03
N ILE A 284 -1.02 -9.26 9.33
CA ILE A 284 -0.56 -7.96 8.82
C ILE A 284 -0.27 -6.94 9.92
N PHE A 285 -0.42 -7.33 11.19
CA PHE A 285 -0.04 -6.50 12.32
C PHE A 285 1.46 -6.16 12.26
N LEU A 286 1.83 -5.03 12.82
CA LEU A 286 3.18 -4.51 12.72
C LEU A 286 3.55 -3.71 13.96
N ARG A 287 4.86 -3.55 14.12
CA ARG A 287 5.46 -2.62 15.06
C ARG A 287 6.53 -1.81 14.33
N THR A 288 6.63 -0.53 14.64
CA THR A 288 7.71 0.33 14.15
C THR A 288 8.02 1.45 15.12
N ARG A 289 9.15 2.12 14.90
CA ARG A 289 9.50 3.36 15.61
C ARG A 289 9.42 4.53 14.64
N ILE A 290 8.76 5.61 15.06
CA ILE A 290 8.63 6.86 14.32
C ILE A 290 9.18 7.98 15.19
N GLY A 291 10.47 8.30 15.01
CA GLY A 291 11.21 9.19 15.91
C GLY A 291 11.18 8.68 17.36
N PRO A 292 10.69 9.47 18.34
CA PRO A 292 10.62 9.04 19.73
C PRO A 292 9.45 8.07 20.03
N CYS A 293 8.53 7.82 19.10
CA CYS A 293 7.32 7.03 19.37
C CYS A 293 7.46 5.59 18.87
N ASP A 294 7.13 4.59 19.71
CA ASP A 294 6.78 3.25 19.23
C ASP A 294 5.33 3.27 18.72
N ALA A 295 5.10 2.76 17.51
CA ALA A 295 3.78 2.57 16.92
C ALA A 295 3.51 1.08 16.76
N ILE A 296 2.35 0.64 17.24
CA ILE A 296 1.86 -0.73 17.10
C ILE A 296 0.53 -0.64 16.37
N MET A 297 0.39 -1.41 15.30
CA MET A 297 -0.86 -1.54 14.57
C MET A 297 -1.24 -3.01 14.57
N VAL A 298 -2.43 -3.30 15.09
CA VAL A 298 -2.93 -4.68 15.30
C VAL A 298 -3.72 -5.17 14.08
N ASP A 299 -4.13 -6.43 14.11
CA ASP A 299 -4.87 -7.10 13.03
C ASP A 299 -6.13 -7.69 13.66
N GLU A 300 -7.23 -6.96 13.53
CA GLU A 300 -8.47 -7.28 14.25
C GLU A 300 -9.32 -8.34 13.52
N ARG A 301 -8.83 -8.83 12.37
CA ARG A 301 -9.60 -9.70 11.47
C ARG A 301 -8.99 -11.08 11.31
N TYR A 302 -7.69 -11.21 11.11
CA TYR A 302 -7.08 -12.47 10.64
C TYR A 302 -7.13 -13.62 11.65
N PHE A 303 -6.92 -13.31 12.92
CA PHE A 303 -6.78 -14.28 14.03
C PHE A 303 -8.01 -14.37 14.93
N ARG A 304 -8.97 -13.46 14.75
CA ARG A 304 -10.23 -13.47 15.50
C ARG A 304 -10.96 -14.81 15.29
N THR A 305 -11.58 -15.32 16.35
CA THR A 305 -12.29 -16.62 16.36
C THR A 305 -13.78 -16.48 16.73
N GLY A 306 -14.24 -15.25 16.99
CA GLY A 306 -15.62 -14.97 17.41
C GLY A 306 -15.85 -15.12 18.91
N VAL A 307 -14.83 -15.54 19.67
CA VAL A 307 -14.87 -15.58 21.14
C VAL A 307 -15.01 -14.15 21.67
N LYS A 308 -16.01 -13.92 22.52
CA LYS A 308 -16.27 -12.61 23.15
C LYS A 308 -15.03 -12.17 23.93
N GLY A 309 -14.57 -10.95 23.70
CA GLY A 309 -13.38 -10.40 24.37
C GLY A 309 -12.05 -10.78 23.72
N SER A 310 -12.03 -11.64 22.70
CA SER A 310 -10.82 -11.99 21.95
C SER A 310 -10.90 -11.48 20.51
N PHE A 311 -10.37 -10.29 20.27
CA PHE A 311 -10.28 -9.67 18.94
C PHE A 311 -9.00 -10.03 18.20
N LEU A 312 -7.89 -10.16 18.91
CA LEU A 312 -6.58 -10.44 18.31
C LEU A 312 -6.29 -11.94 18.17
N GLY A 313 -7.09 -12.81 18.82
CA GLY A 313 -6.72 -14.21 18.99
C GLY A 313 -5.48 -14.39 19.89
N ASP A 314 -5.25 -15.62 20.31
CA ASP A 314 -4.28 -15.91 21.37
C ASP A 314 -2.83 -15.62 20.94
N GLU A 315 -2.47 -15.98 19.71
CA GLU A 315 -1.10 -15.82 19.21
C GLU A 315 -0.69 -14.34 19.10
N GLN A 316 -1.56 -13.49 18.54
CA GLN A 316 -1.26 -12.06 18.42
C GLN A 316 -1.35 -11.35 19.76
N MET A 317 -2.25 -11.77 20.66
CA MET A 317 -2.29 -11.24 22.02
C MET A 317 -0.97 -11.54 22.76
N ALA A 318 -0.49 -12.78 22.69
CA ALA A 318 0.80 -13.16 23.27
C ALA A 318 1.98 -12.35 22.67
N TRP A 319 1.95 -12.09 21.35
CA TRP A 319 2.92 -11.21 20.70
C TRP A 319 2.89 -9.78 21.27
N LEU A 320 1.70 -9.23 21.51
CA LEU A 320 1.52 -7.89 22.06
C LEU A 320 1.98 -7.80 23.52
N GLU A 321 1.64 -8.80 24.33
CA GLU A 321 2.04 -8.90 25.74
C GLU A 321 3.56 -9.04 25.89
N ALA A 322 4.19 -9.89 25.08
CA ALA A 322 5.64 -10.05 25.07
C ALA A 322 6.35 -8.73 24.78
N TRP A 323 5.84 -7.96 23.81
CA TRP A 323 6.36 -6.61 23.53
C TRP A 323 6.20 -5.65 24.72
N ALA A 324 5.03 -5.65 25.36
CA ALA A 324 4.76 -4.78 26.50
C ALA A 324 5.71 -5.10 27.67
N ALA A 325 5.95 -6.39 27.94
CA ALA A 325 6.90 -6.84 28.94
C ALA A 325 8.35 -6.40 28.62
N GLU A 326 8.80 -6.57 27.37
CA GLU A 326 10.13 -6.10 26.93
C GLU A 326 10.34 -4.59 27.16
N LYS A 327 9.28 -3.79 27.07
CA LYS A 327 9.33 -2.33 27.27
C LYS A 327 9.29 -1.94 28.73
N ALA A 328 8.58 -2.68 29.59
CA ALA A 328 8.55 -2.43 31.02
C ALA A 328 9.93 -2.64 31.69
N HIS A 329 10.81 -3.41 31.07
CA HIS A 329 12.16 -3.70 31.57
C HIS A 329 13.27 -2.79 31.03
N ARG A 330 12.93 -1.76 30.23
CA ARG A 330 13.89 -0.78 29.68
C ARG A 330 13.63 0.60 30.25
#